data_AF-A0A932FUS9-F1
#
_entry.id   AF-A0A932FUS9-F1
#
_cell.length_a   1.000
_cell.length_b   1.000
_cell.length_c   1.000
_cell.angle_alpha   90.00
_cell.angle_beta   90.00
_cell.angle_gamma   90.00
#
_symmetry.space_group_name_H-M   'P 1'
#
loop_
_entity.id
_entity.type
_entity.pdbx_description
1 polymer ?
#
loop_
_entity_poly.entity_id
_entity_poly.type
_entity_poly.pdbx_seq_one_letter_code
_entity_poly.pdbx_strand_id
1 'polypeptide(L)'
;MNRIKVRSSSFSHAKARESLAGRLTACGLLLFSLLFWGLSPVPLWAGDIVGSDAPDFSLADLQGNTVQLSKIRDKPVVLVHMQVYCHTCREEVPLINQIYREYKNVRVLAVAVGNDSAEVSDFIKAFHAEFPILPDPQKQILKRYFLSTVPLIDLIDKSGTIRYRGKLHSMPEFKSILEDLLKDKEMVGSDLWNKPPDFTLPNSEGGEFHLGDHLGQKTLLLSFFSPRDETIHQVIEIMKSLYVKYKREDIDLVRVAVGSTAEEVNIFKKRYYVNFPILVDMEGKVAQRYHARDQLRSFIINKSGKIRFVTSQVSLGNIESILRKARTYFREDLSEEELFEYLKKVAPEAKWFERIRFGGHTLYYGQTQSGEKFFIREVFKDILCDVCTNIHYVYSFDPSGKVKNIVMIENIDLYGMPVEGKDFLDRIVAASNPQQPLHLKKEIDGITGATQSSKLILEGINETPEVLEALKKHQDLVKNILN
;
A
#
# COMPACT_ATOMS: atom_id res chain seq x y z
N MET A 1 11.05 -110.85 18.50
CA MET A 1 9.88 -111.38 17.77
C MET A 1 8.93 -110.23 17.46
N ASN A 2 8.33 -110.28 16.26
CA ASN A 2 7.27 -109.43 15.71
C ASN A 2 7.60 -108.01 15.21
N ARG A 3 7.76 -107.94 13.88
CA ARG A 3 7.56 -106.79 13.01
C ARG A 3 6.08 -106.38 13.01
N ILE A 4 5.79 -105.08 13.01
CA ILE A 4 4.53 -104.55 12.47
C ILE A 4 4.86 -103.48 11.41
N LYS A 5 4.20 -103.62 10.26
CA LYS A 5 4.36 -102.90 9.01
C LYS A 5 3.57 -101.58 9.01
N VAL A 6 4.20 -100.54 8.44
CA VAL A 6 3.73 -99.67 7.34
C VAL A 6 2.29 -99.13 7.38
N ARG A 7 2.15 -97.79 7.41
CA ARG A 7 1.47 -97.03 6.35
C ARG A 7 1.69 -95.52 6.48
N SER A 8 2.33 -94.95 5.47
CA SER A 8 2.24 -93.54 5.11
C SER A 8 0.93 -93.30 4.35
N SER A 9 0.23 -92.23 4.68
CA SER A 9 -0.87 -91.71 3.87
C SER A 9 -0.81 -90.18 3.84
N SER A 10 -0.64 -89.67 2.64
CA SER A 10 -0.73 -88.27 2.21
C SER A 10 -2.16 -87.73 2.22
N PHE A 11 -2.27 -86.39 2.19
CA PHE A 11 -3.33 -85.48 1.69
C PHE A 11 -3.68 -84.44 2.77
N SER A 12 -3.88 -83.15 2.54
CA SER A 12 -3.45 -82.13 1.57
C SER A 12 -3.93 -80.77 2.14
N HIS A 13 -3.39 -79.66 1.61
CA HIS A 13 -3.88 -78.27 1.76
C HIS A 13 -3.67 -77.61 3.14
N ALA A 14 -3.29 -76.34 3.27
CA ALA A 14 -2.82 -75.30 2.37
C ALA A 14 -2.08 -74.26 3.23
N LYS A 15 -1.10 -73.57 2.64
CA LYS A 15 -0.33 -72.49 3.27
C LYS A 15 -1.22 -71.28 3.54
N ALA A 16 -1.16 -70.73 4.76
CA ALA A 16 -1.43 -69.32 5.02
C ALA A 16 -0.20 -68.71 5.70
N ARG A 17 0.42 -67.73 5.03
CA ARG A 17 1.50 -66.88 5.54
C ARG A 17 0.86 -65.84 6.46
N GLU A 18 1.27 -65.78 7.72
CA GLU A 18 1.11 -64.56 8.51
C GLU A 18 2.49 -63.95 8.76
N SER A 19 2.65 -62.74 8.23
CA SER A 19 3.90 -61.99 8.22
C SER A 19 4.18 -61.31 9.54
N LEU A 20 5.47 -61.26 9.86
CA LEU A 20 6.17 -60.56 10.94
C LEU A 20 6.00 -59.01 10.95
N ALA A 21 4.82 -58.47 10.60
CA ALA A 21 4.57 -57.04 10.44
C ALA A 21 3.90 -56.35 11.64
N GLY A 22 3.49 -57.11 12.67
CA GLY A 22 2.63 -56.61 13.75
C GLY A 22 3.30 -56.02 14.99
N ARG A 23 4.63 -55.93 15.06
CA ARG A 23 5.34 -55.52 16.30
C ARG A 23 6.26 -54.31 16.19
N LEU A 24 6.36 -53.67 15.02
CA LEU A 24 7.13 -52.42 14.83
C LEU A 24 6.25 -51.16 14.69
N THR A 25 4.92 -51.31 14.66
CA THR A 25 4.00 -50.18 14.43
C THR A 25 3.55 -49.45 15.70
N ALA A 26 3.72 -50.01 16.90
CA ALA A 26 3.22 -49.39 18.14
C ALA A 26 4.18 -48.34 18.76
N CYS A 27 5.50 -48.48 18.62
CA CYS A 27 6.46 -47.47 19.11
C CYS A 27 6.67 -46.32 18.12
N GLY A 28 6.46 -46.55 16.82
CA GLY A 28 6.58 -45.50 15.79
C GLY A 28 5.47 -44.45 15.87
N LEU A 29 4.26 -44.84 16.28
CA LEU A 29 3.09 -43.95 16.31
C LEU A 29 3.02 -43.03 17.54
N LEU A 30 3.63 -43.41 18.67
CA LEU A 30 3.71 -42.57 19.87
C LEU A 30 4.86 -41.54 19.81
N LEU A 31 5.93 -41.83 19.07
CA LEU A 31 6.99 -40.86 18.78
C LEU A 31 6.61 -39.90 17.65
N PHE A 32 5.75 -40.32 16.71
CA PHE A 32 5.23 -39.41 15.67
C PHE A 32 4.22 -38.40 16.21
N SER A 33 3.43 -38.74 17.22
CA SER A 33 2.48 -37.79 17.84
C SER A 33 3.16 -36.76 18.75
N LEU A 34 4.28 -37.10 19.38
CA LEU A 34 5.07 -36.16 20.19
C LEU A 34 5.98 -35.24 19.36
N LEU A 35 6.42 -35.67 18.17
CA LEU A 35 7.17 -34.82 17.23
C LEU A 35 6.29 -33.89 16.38
N PHE A 36 4.99 -34.19 16.22
CA PHE A 36 4.06 -33.34 15.48
C PHE A 36 3.32 -32.29 16.33
N TRP A 37 3.32 -32.42 17.66
CA TRP A 37 2.69 -31.42 18.55
C TRP A 37 3.68 -30.41 19.16
N GLY A 38 4.99 -30.68 19.09
CA GLY A 38 6.05 -29.77 19.56
C GLY A 38 6.60 -28.80 18.51
N LEU A 39 6.15 -28.91 17.26
CA LEU A 39 6.50 -28.03 16.14
C LEU A 39 5.20 -27.52 15.49
N SER A 40 4.34 -26.88 16.29
CA SER A 40 3.58 -25.79 15.68
C SER A 40 4.65 -24.78 15.26
N PRO A 41 4.84 -24.49 13.96
CA PRO A 41 5.65 -23.35 13.60
C PRO A 41 5.03 -22.19 14.37
N VAL A 42 5.79 -21.57 15.27
CA VAL A 42 5.45 -20.22 15.72
C VAL A 42 5.24 -19.49 14.40
N PRO A 43 4.02 -19.03 14.09
CA PRO A 43 3.79 -18.45 12.79
C PRO A 43 4.83 -17.36 12.63
N LEU A 44 5.61 -17.47 11.56
CA LEU A 44 6.62 -16.53 11.10
C LEU A 44 5.96 -15.20 10.65
N TRP A 45 4.98 -14.73 11.43
CA TRP A 45 4.02 -13.66 11.20
C TRP A 45 3.91 -12.74 12.42
N ALA A 46 4.86 -12.78 13.36
CA ALA A 46 5.16 -11.61 14.18
C ALA A 46 6.03 -10.61 13.38
N GLY A 47 5.73 -10.46 12.09
CA GLY A 47 6.24 -9.34 11.32
C GLY A 47 5.58 -8.08 11.86
N ASP A 48 6.36 -7.04 12.08
CA ASP A 48 5.85 -5.73 12.45
C ASP A 48 4.76 -5.32 11.46
N ILE A 49 3.55 -5.02 11.96
CA ILE A 49 2.39 -4.73 11.09
C ILE A 49 2.43 -3.31 10.53
N VAL A 50 3.45 -2.51 10.86
CA VAL A 50 3.68 -1.22 10.21
C VAL A 50 3.75 -1.40 8.69
N GLY A 51 3.07 -0.51 7.97
CA GLY A 51 2.84 -0.55 6.53
C GLY A 51 1.64 -1.39 6.09
N SER A 52 1.08 -2.20 6.99
CA SER A 52 -0.17 -2.94 6.75
C SER A 52 -1.38 -2.13 7.16
N ASP A 53 -2.55 -2.52 6.64
CA ASP A 53 -3.81 -1.90 7.05
C ASP A 53 -4.09 -2.20 8.51
N ALA A 54 -4.48 -1.18 9.26
CA ALA A 54 -4.94 -1.33 10.62
C ALA A 54 -6.17 -2.24 10.63
N PRO A 55 -6.12 -3.41 11.29
CA PRO A 55 -7.24 -4.34 11.32
C PRO A 55 -8.51 -3.66 11.85
N ASP A 56 -9.57 -3.60 11.05
CA ASP A 56 -10.81 -2.93 11.48
C ASP A 56 -11.42 -3.66 12.69
N PHE A 57 -12.10 -2.92 13.57
CA PHE A 57 -12.78 -3.46 14.74
C PHE A 57 -14.02 -2.64 15.07
N SER A 58 -14.93 -3.22 15.85
CA SER A 58 -16.10 -2.53 16.39
C SER A 58 -16.24 -2.87 17.86
N LEU A 59 -16.20 -1.85 18.71
CA LEU A 59 -16.33 -1.98 20.17
C LEU A 59 -17.36 -0.96 20.66
N ALA A 60 -18.04 -1.27 21.76
CA ALA A 60 -18.93 -0.31 22.40
C ALA A 60 -18.13 0.70 23.22
N ASP A 61 -18.51 1.97 23.18
CA ASP A 61 -18.02 2.99 24.12
C ASP A 61 -18.72 2.86 25.49
N LEU A 62 -18.36 3.73 26.43
CA LEU A 62 -18.95 3.75 27.78
C LEU A 62 -20.44 4.16 27.81
N GLN A 63 -20.96 4.71 26.71
CA GLN A 63 -22.38 5.04 26.54
C GLN A 63 -23.14 3.91 25.81
N GLY A 64 -22.46 2.85 25.39
CA GLY A 64 -23.02 1.74 24.63
C GLY A 64 -23.10 1.98 23.13
N ASN A 65 -22.55 3.09 22.60
CA ASN A 65 -22.52 3.31 21.16
C ASN A 65 -21.39 2.50 20.52
N THR A 66 -21.66 1.91 19.36
CA THR A 66 -20.63 1.20 18.61
C THR A 66 -19.66 2.16 17.94
N VAL A 67 -18.41 2.12 18.34
CA VAL A 67 -17.29 2.79 17.66
C VAL A 67 -16.59 1.80 16.75
N GLN A 68 -16.48 2.15 15.48
CA GLN A 68 -15.78 1.36 14.47
C GLN A 68 -14.56 2.13 13.96
N LEU A 69 -13.39 1.50 13.92
CA LEU A 69 -12.15 2.18 13.54
C LEU A 69 -12.23 2.77 12.14
N SER A 70 -12.74 2.03 11.16
CA SER A 70 -12.90 2.51 9.77
C SER A 70 -13.77 3.78 9.65
N LYS A 71 -14.70 4.02 10.59
CA LYS A 71 -15.58 5.20 10.59
C LYS A 71 -14.93 6.48 11.14
N ILE A 72 -13.77 6.38 11.78
CA ILE A 72 -13.07 7.51 12.40
C ILE A 72 -11.74 7.85 11.71
N ARG A 73 -11.52 7.35 10.49
CA ARG A 73 -10.31 7.59 9.68
C ARG A 73 -10.35 8.87 8.83
N ASP A 74 -11.30 9.77 9.09
CA ASP A 74 -11.36 11.08 8.43
C ASP A 74 -10.10 11.95 8.67
N LYS A 75 -9.37 11.60 9.73
CA LYS A 75 -8.10 12.15 10.19
C LYS A 75 -7.13 11.00 10.51
N PRO A 76 -5.81 11.23 10.55
CA PRO A 76 -4.90 10.25 11.14
C PRO A 76 -5.38 9.88 12.55
N VAL A 77 -5.22 8.62 12.94
CA VAL A 77 -5.66 8.09 14.22
C VAL A 77 -4.44 7.72 15.05
N VAL A 78 -4.36 8.26 16.27
CA VAL A 78 -3.51 7.77 17.34
C VAL A 78 -4.31 6.71 18.08
N LEU A 79 -4.02 5.45 17.81
CA LEU A 79 -4.66 4.31 18.47
C LEU A 79 -3.77 3.83 19.61
N VAL A 80 -4.23 4.03 20.84
CA VAL A 80 -3.50 3.67 22.07
C VAL A 80 -4.01 2.33 22.58
N HIS A 81 -3.16 1.31 22.56
CA HIS A 81 -3.45 0.01 23.16
C HIS A 81 -2.97 0.01 24.60
N MET A 82 -3.88 -0.17 25.56
CA MET A 82 -3.58 0.00 26.98
C MET A 82 -4.30 -1.02 27.87
N GLN A 83 -3.93 -1.02 29.16
CA GLN A 83 -4.64 -1.69 30.25
C GLN A 83 -4.71 -0.76 31.45
N VAL A 84 -5.82 -0.76 32.19
CA VAL A 84 -6.01 0.18 33.33
C VAL A 84 -5.10 -0.12 34.53
N TYR A 85 -4.62 -1.36 34.66
CA TYR A 85 -3.70 -1.81 35.70
C TYR A 85 -2.21 -1.65 35.35
N CYS A 86 -1.92 -1.23 34.11
CA CYS A 86 -0.56 -1.02 33.63
C CYS A 86 -0.01 0.32 34.15
N HIS A 87 1.09 0.26 34.92
CA HIS A 87 1.69 1.45 35.54
C HIS A 87 2.14 2.47 34.48
N THR A 88 2.89 2.03 33.49
CA THR A 88 3.38 2.88 32.39
C THR A 88 2.23 3.50 31.57
N CYS A 89 1.10 2.82 31.44
CA CYS A 89 -0.08 3.34 30.76
C CYS A 89 -0.67 4.56 31.49
N ARG A 90 -0.52 4.64 32.82
CA ARG A 90 -0.91 5.81 33.63
C ARG A 90 0.04 6.96 33.43
N GLU A 91 1.34 6.67 33.35
CA GLU A 91 2.38 7.68 33.14
C GLU A 91 2.27 8.36 31.76
N GLU A 92 1.72 7.69 30.75
CA GLU A 92 1.50 8.26 29.42
C GLU A 92 0.26 9.17 29.32
N VAL A 93 -0.70 9.10 30.25
CA VAL A 93 -1.95 9.87 30.19
C VAL A 93 -1.71 11.38 29.99
N PRO A 94 -0.78 12.06 30.71
CA PRO A 94 -0.50 13.48 30.48
C PRO A 94 -0.05 13.79 29.05
N LEU A 95 0.79 12.95 28.46
CA LEU A 95 1.27 13.12 27.09
C LEU A 95 0.12 12.94 26.10
N ILE A 96 -0.69 11.89 26.25
CA ILE A 96 -1.83 11.64 25.35
C ILE A 96 -2.91 12.72 25.50
N ASN A 97 -3.15 13.21 26.71
CA ASN A 97 -4.02 14.37 26.95
C ASN A 97 -3.51 15.62 26.21
N GLN A 98 -2.20 15.85 26.24
CA GLN A 98 -1.59 16.96 25.49
C GLN A 98 -1.81 16.79 23.98
N ILE A 99 -1.55 15.60 23.42
CA ILE A 99 -1.82 15.28 22.01
C ILE A 99 -3.29 15.56 21.67
N TYR A 100 -4.21 15.05 22.49
CA TYR A 100 -5.66 15.19 22.31
C TYR A 100 -6.13 16.66 22.32
N ARG A 101 -5.50 17.51 23.16
CA ARG A 101 -5.81 18.94 23.22
C ARG A 101 -5.24 19.72 22.05
N GLU A 102 -3.96 19.53 21.72
CA GLU A 102 -3.24 20.37 20.75
C GLU A 102 -3.51 19.95 19.29
N TYR A 103 -3.66 18.65 19.01
CA TYR A 103 -3.73 18.13 17.64
C TYR A 103 -5.15 17.77 17.21
N LYS A 104 -5.97 18.79 16.95
CA LYS A 104 -7.38 18.62 16.50
C LYS A 104 -7.53 18.04 15.08
N ASN A 105 -6.46 18.03 14.30
CA ASN A 105 -6.37 17.40 12.98
C ASN A 105 -6.07 15.89 13.05
N VAL A 106 -5.97 15.32 14.25
CA VAL A 106 -5.76 13.89 14.52
C VAL A 106 -6.90 13.38 15.43
N ARG A 107 -7.26 12.11 15.31
CA ARG A 107 -8.18 11.42 16.22
C ARG A 107 -7.35 10.67 17.25
N VAL A 108 -7.65 10.81 18.53
CA VAL A 108 -7.06 9.96 19.57
C VAL A 108 -8.14 9.01 20.05
N LEU A 109 -7.83 7.71 20.06
CA LEU A 109 -8.70 6.66 20.57
C LEU A 109 -7.85 5.65 21.33
N ALA A 110 -8.27 5.28 22.53
CA ALA A 110 -7.64 4.20 23.27
C ALA A 110 -8.54 2.97 23.33
N VAL A 111 -7.92 1.79 23.43
CA VAL A 111 -8.58 0.52 23.72
C VAL A 111 -7.99 -0.05 25.00
N ALA A 112 -8.83 -0.29 26.00
CA ALA A 112 -8.47 -0.93 27.26
C ALA A 112 -8.65 -2.45 27.15
N VAL A 113 -7.58 -3.13 26.78
CA VAL A 113 -7.57 -4.55 26.41
C VAL A 113 -7.74 -5.45 27.64
N GLY A 114 -8.85 -6.17 27.68
CA GLY A 114 -9.19 -7.05 28.81
C GLY A 114 -9.80 -6.31 30.00
N ASN A 115 -10.22 -5.06 29.81
CA ASN A 115 -10.92 -4.29 30.83
C ASN A 115 -12.38 -4.03 30.45
N ASP A 116 -13.24 -3.99 31.47
CA ASP A 116 -14.66 -3.68 31.32
C ASP A 116 -14.96 -2.18 31.46
N SER A 117 -16.23 -1.81 31.24
CA SER A 117 -16.67 -0.41 31.27
C SER A 117 -16.52 0.25 32.66
N ALA A 118 -16.66 -0.51 33.75
CA ALA A 118 -16.53 0.03 35.10
C ALA A 118 -15.07 0.34 35.41
N GLU A 119 -14.17 -0.59 35.10
CA GLU A 119 -12.73 -0.41 35.27
C GLU A 119 -12.19 0.77 34.43
N VAL A 120 -12.67 0.92 33.19
CA VAL A 120 -12.30 2.05 32.33
C VAL A 120 -12.85 3.38 32.87
N SER A 121 -14.08 3.40 33.36
CA SER A 121 -14.69 4.60 33.98
C SER A 121 -13.90 5.06 35.21
N ASP A 122 -13.49 4.13 36.06
CA ASP A 122 -12.69 4.43 37.25
C ASP A 122 -11.29 4.94 36.89
N PHE A 123 -10.66 4.36 35.85
CA PHE A 123 -9.39 4.86 35.32
C PHE A 123 -9.50 6.31 34.83
N ILE A 124 -10.52 6.62 34.04
CA ILE A 124 -10.74 7.98 33.51
C ILE A 124 -10.87 8.99 34.65
N LYS A 125 -11.64 8.67 35.69
CA LYS A 125 -11.81 9.55 36.86
C LYS A 125 -10.53 9.73 37.65
N ALA A 126 -9.79 8.65 37.90
CA ALA A 126 -8.60 8.66 38.73
C ALA A 126 -7.42 9.38 38.09
N PHE A 127 -7.28 9.27 36.76
CA PHE A 127 -6.11 9.80 36.03
C PHE A 127 -6.45 10.98 35.12
N HIS A 128 -7.70 11.44 35.13
CA HIS A 128 -8.19 12.56 34.32
C HIS A 128 -7.88 12.39 32.83
N ALA A 129 -8.13 11.19 32.29
CA ALA A 129 -7.96 10.94 30.86
C ALA A 129 -9.02 11.71 30.07
N GLU A 130 -8.59 12.55 29.13
CA GLU A 130 -9.47 13.44 28.35
C GLU A 130 -9.88 12.83 27.01
N PHE A 131 -9.24 11.74 26.59
CA PHE A 131 -9.46 11.06 25.33
C PHE A 131 -10.43 9.86 25.48
N PRO A 132 -11.15 9.47 24.42
CA PRO A 132 -12.04 8.30 24.44
C PRO A 132 -11.27 7.00 24.68
N ILE A 133 -11.77 6.15 25.59
CA ILE A 133 -11.23 4.82 25.89
C ILE A 133 -12.33 3.79 25.73
N LEU A 134 -12.12 2.81 24.84
CA LEU A 134 -13.07 1.73 24.57
C LEU A 134 -12.71 0.49 25.42
N PRO A 135 -13.67 -0.07 26.19
CA PRO A 135 -13.46 -1.35 26.86
C PRO A 135 -13.41 -2.51 25.85
N ASP A 136 -12.47 -3.44 26.04
CA ASP A 136 -12.36 -4.69 25.27
C ASP A 136 -12.23 -5.89 26.21
N PRO A 137 -13.27 -6.24 26.98
CA PRO A 137 -13.18 -7.29 27.99
C PRO A 137 -12.87 -8.68 27.39
N GLN A 138 -13.22 -8.92 26.12
CA GLN A 138 -12.92 -10.17 25.42
C GLN A 138 -11.52 -10.20 24.80
N LYS A 139 -10.71 -9.14 24.95
CA LYS A 139 -9.34 -9.04 24.40
C LYS A 139 -9.29 -9.28 22.89
N GLN A 140 -10.29 -8.82 22.16
CA GLN A 140 -10.38 -8.96 20.72
C GLN A 140 -9.20 -8.25 20.04
N ILE A 141 -8.83 -7.07 20.54
CA ILE A 141 -7.77 -6.24 19.95
C ILE A 141 -6.39 -6.87 20.17
N LEU A 142 -6.16 -7.55 21.30
CA LEU A 142 -4.90 -8.23 21.60
C LEU A 142 -4.46 -9.16 20.46
N LYS A 143 -5.37 -10.04 20.02
CA LYS A 143 -5.08 -10.99 18.95
C LYS A 143 -5.05 -10.32 17.59
N ARG A 144 -5.99 -9.40 17.33
CA ARG A 144 -6.18 -8.80 16.01
C ARG A 144 -5.03 -7.87 15.61
N TYR A 145 -4.43 -7.19 16.59
CA TYR A 145 -3.29 -6.28 16.41
C TYR A 145 -1.94 -6.91 16.79
N PHE A 146 -1.92 -8.21 17.13
CA PHE A 146 -0.72 -8.95 17.54
C PHE A 146 0.03 -8.27 18.69
N LEU A 147 -0.71 -7.80 19.71
CA LEU A 147 -0.14 -7.05 20.82
C LEU A 147 0.68 -7.97 21.72
N SER A 148 1.96 -7.63 21.92
CA SER A 148 2.86 -8.31 22.85
C SER A 148 3.10 -7.53 24.14
N THR A 149 2.82 -6.23 24.14
CA THR A 149 3.03 -5.31 25.27
C THR A 149 2.01 -4.17 25.24
N VAL A 150 1.81 -3.55 26.41
CA VAL A 150 1.08 -2.29 26.58
C VAL A 150 1.87 -1.37 27.54
N PRO A 151 1.84 -0.04 27.36
CA PRO A 151 1.16 0.66 26.29
C PRO A 151 1.87 0.47 24.94
N LEU A 152 1.09 0.47 23.86
CA LEU A 152 1.57 0.45 22.49
C LEU A 152 0.73 1.42 21.68
N ILE A 153 1.35 2.27 20.87
CA ILE A 153 0.68 3.30 20.08
C ILE A 153 0.87 2.97 18.61
N ASP A 154 -0.24 2.84 17.90
CA ASP A 154 -0.26 2.81 16.44
C ASP A 154 -0.68 4.18 15.91
N LEU A 155 0.15 4.81 15.08
CA LEU A 155 -0.27 5.96 14.28
C LEU A 155 -0.73 5.47 12.92
N ILE A 156 -2.03 5.64 12.68
CA ILE A 156 -2.71 5.20 11.48
C ILE A 156 -2.96 6.43 10.64
N ASP A 157 -2.56 6.41 9.37
CA ASP A 157 -2.85 7.53 8.48
C ASP A 157 -4.32 7.53 8.03
N LYS A 158 -4.70 8.54 7.23
CA LYS A 158 -6.06 8.63 6.67
C LYS A 158 -6.39 7.50 5.68
N SER A 159 -5.37 6.78 5.20
CA SER A 159 -5.51 5.59 4.35
C SER A 159 -5.60 4.30 5.18
N GLY A 160 -5.81 4.41 6.50
CA GLY A 160 -5.95 3.26 7.39
C GLY A 160 -4.70 2.41 7.54
N THR A 161 -3.55 2.87 7.04
CA THR A 161 -2.29 2.15 7.16
C THR A 161 -1.58 2.55 8.43
N ILE A 162 -1.07 1.57 9.18
CA ILE A 162 -0.23 1.82 10.35
C ILE A 162 1.11 2.35 9.84
N ARG A 163 1.47 3.58 10.18
CA ARG A 163 2.73 4.23 9.76
C ARG A 163 3.79 4.25 10.86
N TYR A 164 3.35 4.10 12.10
CA TYR A 164 4.21 3.98 13.26
C TYR A 164 3.56 3.04 14.27
N ARG A 165 4.38 2.25 14.95
CA ARG A 165 4.02 1.38 16.05
C ARG A 165 5.12 1.46 17.10
N GLY A 166 4.79 1.85 18.32
CA GLY A 166 5.80 1.98 19.36
C GLY A 166 5.30 2.68 20.62
N LYS A 167 6.25 3.16 21.43
CA LYS A 167 5.98 4.00 22.61
C LYS A 167 6.29 5.44 22.28
N LEU A 168 5.44 6.38 22.68
CA LEU A 168 5.73 7.80 22.57
C LEU A 168 6.31 8.30 23.88
N HIS A 169 7.55 8.82 23.84
CA HIS A 169 8.24 9.30 25.04
C HIS A 169 8.08 10.81 25.24
N SER A 170 7.80 11.56 24.17
CA SER A 170 7.75 13.02 24.24
C SER A 170 6.91 13.66 23.13
N MET A 171 6.50 14.91 23.36
CA MET A 171 5.78 15.70 22.35
C MET A 171 6.61 16.00 21.10
N PRO A 172 7.92 16.35 21.19
CA PRO A 172 8.77 16.50 20.02
C PRO A 172 8.86 15.23 19.17
N GLU A 173 8.93 14.05 19.78
CA GLU A 173 8.93 12.78 19.07
C GLU A 173 7.61 12.57 18.30
N PHE A 174 6.46 12.74 18.98
CA PHE A 174 5.15 12.67 18.33
C PHE A 174 5.03 13.64 17.15
N LYS A 175 5.45 14.90 17.36
CA LYS A 175 5.45 15.93 16.31
C LYS A 175 6.29 15.51 15.11
N SER A 176 7.49 14.98 15.34
CA SER A 176 8.37 14.52 14.25
C SER A 176 7.71 13.40 13.44
N ILE A 177 7.14 12.39 14.11
CA ILE A 177 6.50 11.27 13.42
C ILE A 177 5.27 11.74 12.63
N LEU A 178 4.47 12.63 13.22
CA LEU A 178 3.29 13.19 12.55
C LEU A 178 3.68 14.06 11.36
N GLU A 179 4.72 14.89 11.47
CA GLU A 179 5.23 15.69 10.36
C GLU A 179 5.73 14.82 9.21
N ASP A 180 6.44 13.73 9.50
CA ASP A 180 6.91 12.80 8.47
C ASP A 180 5.73 12.10 7.77
N LEU A 181 4.70 11.70 8.51
CA LEU A 181 3.45 11.16 7.95
C LEU A 181 2.74 12.18 7.05
N LEU A 182 2.76 13.47 7.41
CA LEU A 182 2.16 14.53 6.60
C LEU A 182 2.98 14.84 5.35
N LYS A 183 4.32 14.81 5.41
CA LYS A 183 5.20 14.97 4.24
C LYS A 183 4.99 13.86 3.22
N ASP A 184 4.82 12.61 3.65
CA ASP A 184 4.52 11.49 2.74
C ASP A 184 3.22 11.75 1.97
N LYS A 185 2.23 12.38 2.63
CA LYS A 185 0.98 12.79 1.97
C LYS A 185 1.16 13.96 1.00
N GLU A 186 2.03 14.91 1.30
CA GLU A 186 2.37 15.99 0.35
C GLU A 186 3.07 15.43 -0.90
N MET A 187 3.96 14.45 -0.71
CA MET A 187 4.63 13.75 -1.82
C MET A 187 3.65 12.99 -2.72
N VAL A 188 2.62 12.36 -2.12
CA VAL A 188 1.52 11.71 -2.84
C VAL A 188 0.80 12.66 -3.82
N GLY A 189 0.72 13.96 -3.51
CA GLY A 189 0.11 14.98 -4.37
C GLY A 189 1.07 15.65 -5.36
N SER A 190 2.33 15.23 -5.41
CA SER A 190 3.38 15.87 -6.22
C SER A 190 3.67 15.08 -7.49
N ASP A 191 4.32 15.74 -8.47
CA ASP A 191 4.79 15.08 -9.70
C ASP A 191 5.73 13.90 -9.42
N LEU A 192 6.41 13.89 -8.26
CA LEU A 192 7.26 12.80 -7.78
C LEU A 192 6.52 11.45 -7.74
N TRP A 193 5.22 11.44 -7.43
CA TRP A 193 4.41 10.21 -7.40
C TRP A 193 4.24 9.62 -8.81
N ASN A 194 4.01 10.48 -9.80
CA ASN A 194 3.75 10.06 -11.17
C ASN A 194 5.04 9.86 -11.98
N LYS A 195 6.11 10.59 -11.65
CA LYS A 195 7.38 10.53 -12.35
C LYS A 195 8.53 10.71 -11.36
N PRO A 196 9.29 9.63 -11.02
CA PRO A 196 10.47 9.74 -10.20
C PRO A 196 11.51 10.66 -10.88
N PRO A 197 12.15 11.61 -10.15
CA PRO A 197 13.22 12.44 -10.65
C PRO A 197 14.36 11.58 -11.18
N ASP A 198 14.56 11.63 -12.49
CA ASP A 198 15.60 10.85 -13.12
C ASP A 198 17.00 11.24 -12.60
N PHE A 199 17.90 10.27 -12.57
CA PHE A 199 19.25 10.49 -12.08
C PHE A 199 20.25 9.51 -12.66
N THR A 200 21.49 9.97 -12.68
CA THR A 200 22.66 9.15 -12.97
C THR A 200 23.61 9.24 -11.79
N LEU A 201 24.04 8.09 -11.27
CA LEU A 201 24.98 8.00 -10.16
C LEU A 201 26.03 6.90 -10.43
N PRO A 202 27.28 7.10 -10.01
CA PRO A 202 28.26 6.03 -10.03
C PRO A 202 27.96 5.02 -8.91
N ASN A 203 28.25 3.75 -9.15
CA ASN A 203 28.36 2.74 -8.12
C ASN A 203 29.73 2.79 -7.44
N SER A 204 29.87 2.12 -6.31
CA SER A 204 31.12 2.12 -5.53
C SER A 204 32.33 1.48 -6.22
N GLU A 205 32.13 0.85 -7.38
CA GLU A 205 33.14 0.18 -8.21
C GLU A 205 33.47 0.99 -9.49
N GLY A 206 32.88 2.18 -9.66
CA GLY A 206 33.14 3.07 -10.79
C GLY A 206 32.26 2.84 -12.02
N GLY A 207 31.32 1.89 -11.97
CA GLY A 207 30.29 1.74 -13.01
C GLY A 207 29.19 2.79 -12.87
N GLU A 208 28.58 3.18 -13.99
CA GLU A 208 27.51 4.17 -14.01
C GLU A 208 26.13 3.50 -13.95
N PHE A 209 25.19 4.12 -13.23
CA PHE A 209 23.79 3.70 -13.16
C PHE A 209 22.90 4.88 -13.54
N HIS A 210 21.98 4.65 -14.47
CA HIS A 210 20.96 5.61 -14.89
C HIS A 210 19.58 5.06 -14.54
N LEU A 211 18.78 5.79 -13.74
CA LEU A 211 17.48 5.31 -13.29
C LEU A 211 16.55 5.02 -14.46
N GLY A 212 16.49 5.91 -15.46
CA GLY A 212 15.64 5.77 -16.63
C GLY A 212 15.80 4.43 -17.37
N ASP A 213 17.00 3.85 -17.38
CA ASP A 213 17.27 2.58 -18.05
C ASP A 213 16.61 1.38 -17.34
N HIS A 214 16.26 1.54 -16.05
CA HIS A 214 15.67 0.49 -15.22
C HIS A 214 14.16 0.66 -14.99
N LEU A 215 13.60 1.81 -15.33
CA LEU A 215 12.15 2.02 -15.33
C LEU A 215 11.51 1.21 -16.47
N GLY A 216 10.23 0.81 -16.35
CA GLY A 216 9.56 0.07 -17.42
C GLY A 216 9.69 -1.45 -17.33
N GLN A 217 10.78 -1.95 -16.76
CA GLN A 217 11.16 -3.37 -16.88
C GLN A 217 10.62 -4.23 -15.73
N LYS A 218 10.84 -3.78 -14.50
CA LYS A 218 10.48 -4.49 -13.26
C LYS A 218 9.99 -3.49 -12.22
N THR A 219 9.39 -4.00 -11.14
CA THR A 219 9.17 -3.17 -9.96
C THR A 219 10.52 -2.79 -9.37
N LEU A 220 10.73 -1.53 -9.00
CA LEU A 220 12.01 -1.06 -8.47
C LEU A 220 11.83 -0.62 -7.01
N LEU A 221 12.62 -1.17 -6.09
CA LEU A 221 12.77 -0.68 -4.72
C LEU A 221 14.01 0.22 -4.65
N LEU A 222 13.82 1.52 -4.66
CA LEU A 222 14.88 2.53 -4.54
C LEU A 222 15.02 2.93 -3.08
N SER A 223 16.18 2.73 -2.47
CA SER A 223 16.42 3.05 -1.05
C SER A 223 17.59 4.00 -0.87
N PHE A 224 17.38 5.07 -0.11
CA PHE A 224 18.38 6.03 0.30
C PHE A 224 18.76 5.78 1.76
N PHE A 225 20.05 5.72 2.05
CA PHE A 225 20.56 5.49 3.40
C PHE A 225 21.93 6.15 3.58
N SER A 226 22.36 6.35 4.83
CA SER A 226 23.73 6.77 5.13
C SER A 226 24.54 5.60 5.71
N PRO A 227 25.67 5.21 5.10
CA PRO A 227 26.59 4.22 5.66
C PRO A 227 27.17 4.59 7.03
N ARG A 228 27.09 5.87 7.42
CA ARG A 228 27.59 6.40 8.70
C ARG A 228 26.57 6.26 9.84
N ASP A 229 25.33 5.92 9.53
CA ASP A 229 24.28 5.72 10.53
C ASP A 229 24.51 4.39 11.26
N GLU A 230 24.75 4.43 12.57
CA GLU A 230 25.02 3.24 13.37
C GLU A 230 23.80 2.31 13.49
N THR A 231 22.58 2.84 13.29
CA THR A 231 21.32 2.07 13.33
C THR A 231 21.11 1.22 12.07
N ILE A 232 21.91 1.45 11.02
CA ILE A 232 21.76 0.78 9.72
C ILE A 232 22.09 -0.73 9.77
N HIS A 233 22.73 -1.23 10.85
CA HIS A 233 23.12 -2.64 10.93
C HIS A 233 21.93 -3.60 10.85
N GLN A 234 20.82 -3.31 11.52
CA GLN A 234 19.62 -4.17 11.41
C GLN A 234 19.01 -4.10 10.01
N VAL A 235 19.00 -2.89 9.44
CA VAL A 235 18.48 -2.62 8.09
C VAL A 235 19.31 -3.33 7.03
N ILE A 236 20.63 -3.40 7.16
CA ILE A 236 21.48 -4.05 6.14
C ILE A 236 21.27 -5.56 6.08
N GLU A 237 21.03 -6.21 7.22
CA GLU A 237 20.67 -7.64 7.24
C GLU A 237 19.33 -7.88 6.55
N ILE A 238 18.34 -7.02 6.79
CA ILE A 238 17.05 -7.05 6.09
C ILE A 238 17.26 -6.85 4.58
N MET A 239 18.08 -5.88 4.17
CA MET A 239 18.39 -5.62 2.76
C MET A 239 19.09 -6.80 2.09
N LYS A 240 19.97 -7.52 2.80
CA LYS A 240 20.59 -8.76 2.32
C LYS A 240 19.54 -9.84 2.11
N SER A 241 18.64 -10.05 3.06
CA SER A 241 17.53 -11.00 2.92
C SER A 241 16.61 -10.65 1.75
N LEU A 242 16.25 -9.37 1.60
CA LEU A 242 15.45 -8.89 0.47
C LEU A 242 16.17 -9.13 -0.86
N TYR A 243 17.48 -8.89 -0.94
CA TYR A 243 18.26 -9.16 -2.15
C TYR A 243 18.29 -10.64 -2.51
N VAL A 244 18.57 -11.51 -1.54
CA VAL A 244 18.58 -12.97 -1.80
C VAL A 244 17.21 -13.46 -2.26
N LYS A 245 16.14 -13.00 -1.62
CA LYS A 245 14.77 -13.39 -1.92
C LYS A 245 14.30 -12.87 -3.28
N TYR A 246 14.47 -11.57 -3.53
CA TYR A 246 13.83 -10.89 -4.64
C TYR A 246 14.72 -10.68 -5.87
N LYS A 247 16.05 -10.92 -5.83
CA LYS A 247 16.89 -10.74 -7.03
C LYS A 247 16.48 -11.62 -8.22
N ARG A 248 15.73 -12.70 -7.97
CA ARG A 248 15.21 -13.63 -8.99
C ARG A 248 13.72 -13.40 -9.29
N GLU A 249 13.08 -12.51 -8.56
CA GLU A 249 11.70 -12.09 -8.81
C GLU A 249 11.68 -10.86 -9.74
N ASP A 250 10.48 -10.40 -10.05
CA ASP A 250 10.19 -9.24 -10.89
C ASP A 250 10.43 -7.89 -10.15
N ILE A 251 11.50 -7.83 -9.36
CA ILE A 251 11.86 -6.69 -8.52
C ILE A 251 13.36 -6.40 -8.62
N ASP A 252 13.70 -5.18 -9.02
CA ASP A 252 15.06 -4.63 -8.96
C ASP A 252 15.25 -3.80 -7.70
N LEU A 253 16.38 -3.99 -7.02
CA LEU A 253 16.66 -3.37 -5.74
C LEU A 253 17.84 -2.40 -5.88
N VAL A 254 17.55 -1.10 -5.85
CA VAL A 254 18.54 -0.02 -6.03
C VAL A 254 18.79 0.67 -4.70
N ARG A 255 20.06 0.85 -4.34
CA ARG A 255 20.44 1.51 -3.09
C ARG A 255 21.38 2.66 -3.36
N VAL A 256 21.14 3.79 -2.71
CA VAL A 256 21.91 5.02 -2.81
C VAL A 256 22.47 5.37 -1.44
N ALA A 257 23.79 5.36 -1.32
CA ALA A 257 24.52 5.85 -0.16
C ALA A 257 24.63 7.37 -0.24
N VAL A 258 24.04 8.06 0.74
CA VAL A 258 23.95 9.52 0.78
C VAL A 258 25.09 10.09 1.63
N GLY A 259 25.83 11.06 1.05
CA GLY A 259 26.87 11.78 1.77
C GLY A 259 28.11 10.94 2.07
N SER A 260 28.37 9.89 1.31
CA SER A 260 29.55 9.03 1.47
C SER A 260 30.33 8.91 0.17
N THR A 261 31.65 8.72 0.28
CA THR A 261 32.55 8.44 -0.84
C THR A 261 32.47 6.97 -1.27
N ALA A 262 32.93 6.66 -2.48
CA ALA A 262 33.01 5.27 -2.96
C ALA A 262 33.87 4.39 -2.04
N GLU A 263 34.95 4.94 -1.46
CA GLU A 263 35.83 4.22 -0.53
C GLU A 263 35.12 3.89 0.78
N GLU A 264 34.40 4.85 1.38
CA GLU A 264 33.60 4.60 2.58
C GLU A 264 32.51 3.55 2.33
N VAL A 265 31.86 3.59 1.16
CA VAL A 265 30.88 2.57 0.76
C VAL A 265 31.54 1.20 0.60
N ASN A 266 32.75 1.10 0.04
CA ASN A 266 33.48 -0.15 -0.08
C ASN A 266 33.95 -0.71 1.28
N ILE A 267 34.36 0.17 2.20
CA ILE A 267 34.65 -0.21 3.60
C ILE A 267 33.38 -0.74 4.27
N PHE A 268 32.26 -0.05 4.12
CA PHE A 268 30.96 -0.50 4.60
C PHE A 268 30.58 -1.88 4.03
N LYS A 269 30.73 -2.08 2.72
CA LYS A 269 30.45 -3.36 2.06
C LYS A 269 31.31 -4.50 2.64
N LYS A 270 32.60 -4.26 2.85
CA LYS A 270 33.52 -5.23 3.48
C LYS A 270 33.12 -5.55 4.91
N ARG A 271 32.81 -4.52 5.71
CA ARG A 271 32.44 -4.66 7.13
C ARG A 271 31.16 -5.50 7.32
N TYR A 272 30.17 -5.32 6.47
CA TYR A 272 28.86 -5.99 6.59
C TYR A 272 28.62 -7.11 5.57
N TYR A 273 29.66 -7.54 4.85
CA TYR A 273 29.62 -8.59 3.84
C TYR A 273 28.53 -8.35 2.77
N VAL A 274 28.40 -7.11 2.31
CA VAL A 274 27.44 -6.71 1.29
C VAL A 274 28.01 -7.00 -0.10
N ASN A 275 27.31 -7.83 -0.85
CA ASN A 275 27.70 -8.32 -2.18
C ASN A 275 26.85 -7.77 -3.33
N PHE A 276 26.01 -6.76 -3.06
CA PHE A 276 25.21 -6.09 -4.06
C PHE A 276 25.74 -4.68 -4.35
N PRO A 277 25.47 -4.12 -5.55
CA PRO A 277 25.87 -2.76 -5.90
C PRO A 277 25.21 -1.71 -5.00
N ILE A 278 25.97 -0.66 -4.68
CA ILE A 278 25.49 0.54 -3.98
C ILE A 278 25.93 1.76 -4.78
N LEU A 279 24.98 2.64 -5.08
CA LEU A 279 25.21 3.92 -5.75
C LEU A 279 25.69 4.96 -4.77
N VAL A 280 26.44 5.95 -5.26
CA VAL A 280 27.12 6.94 -4.42
C VAL A 280 26.58 8.34 -4.73
N ASP A 281 25.76 8.89 -3.83
CA ASP A 281 25.28 10.29 -3.88
C ASP A 281 26.06 11.14 -2.86
N MET A 282 27.32 11.43 -3.19
CA MET A 282 28.27 12.09 -2.29
C MET A 282 27.80 13.47 -1.82
N GLU A 283 27.14 14.24 -2.69
CA GLU A 283 26.65 15.59 -2.36
C GLU A 283 25.21 15.59 -1.81
N GLY A 284 24.50 14.45 -1.90
CA GLY A 284 23.10 14.33 -1.50
C GLY A 284 22.11 15.03 -2.44
N LYS A 285 22.52 15.36 -3.68
CA LYS A 285 21.70 16.08 -4.65
C LYS A 285 20.53 15.23 -5.15
N VAL A 286 20.74 13.93 -5.33
CA VAL A 286 19.67 13.00 -5.72
C VAL A 286 18.73 12.81 -4.54
N ALA A 287 19.28 12.50 -3.37
CA ALA A 287 18.51 12.34 -2.14
C ALA A 287 17.63 13.56 -1.83
N GLN A 288 18.14 14.79 -2.05
CA GLN A 288 17.34 16.01 -1.87
C GLN A 288 16.10 16.06 -2.78
N ARG A 289 16.21 15.66 -4.06
CA ARG A 289 15.08 15.62 -5.00
C ARG A 289 14.01 14.60 -4.62
N TYR A 290 14.41 13.57 -3.86
CA TYR A 290 13.52 12.55 -3.32
C TYR A 290 13.09 12.85 -1.88
N HIS A 291 13.44 14.01 -1.30
CA HIS A 291 13.19 14.34 0.11
C HIS A 291 13.79 13.30 1.08
N ALA A 292 14.90 12.67 0.71
CA ALA A 292 15.53 11.55 1.41
C ALA A 292 16.95 11.87 1.94
N ARG A 293 17.28 13.16 2.13
CA ARG A 293 18.65 13.60 2.45
C ARG A 293 19.14 13.12 3.82
N ASP A 294 18.29 13.20 4.83
CA ASP A 294 18.68 13.05 6.25
C ASP A 294 18.01 11.85 6.94
N GLN A 295 17.34 10.99 6.17
CA GLN A 295 16.58 9.85 6.71
C GLN A 295 16.72 8.64 5.78
N LEU A 296 16.70 7.44 6.38
CA LEU A 296 16.44 6.23 5.62
C LEU A 296 15.08 6.35 4.94
N ARG A 297 15.04 6.22 3.62
CA ARG A 297 13.79 6.29 2.87
C ARG A 297 13.82 5.38 1.67
N SER A 298 12.75 4.62 1.48
CA SER A 298 12.57 3.68 0.38
C SER A 298 11.34 4.02 -0.43
N PHE A 299 11.45 3.84 -1.74
CA PHE A 299 10.44 4.09 -2.75
C PHE A 299 10.20 2.80 -3.51
N ILE A 300 8.94 2.44 -3.73
CA ILE A 300 8.57 1.36 -4.63
C ILE A 300 8.00 1.98 -5.89
N ILE A 301 8.70 1.76 -7.00
CA ILE A 301 8.34 2.23 -8.32
C ILE A 301 7.79 1.03 -9.08
N ASN A 302 6.58 1.13 -9.63
CA ASN A 302 6.00 0.03 -10.39
C ASN A 302 6.63 -0.09 -11.79
N LYS A 303 6.21 -1.11 -12.55
CA LYS A 303 6.68 -1.32 -13.92
C LYS A 303 6.39 -0.15 -14.86
N SER A 304 5.32 0.63 -14.65
CA SER A 304 5.08 1.83 -15.46
C SER A 304 5.92 3.04 -15.06
N GLY A 305 6.87 2.87 -14.15
CA GLY A 305 7.81 3.91 -13.75
C GLY A 305 7.22 4.94 -12.78
N LYS A 306 6.10 4.63 -12.11
CA LYS A 306 5.44 5.52 -11.13
C LYS A 306 5.79 5.12 -9.70
N ILE A 307 6.03 6.07 -8.82
CA ILE A 307 6.21 5.80 -7.39
C ILE A 307 4.83 5.43 -6.82
N ARG A 308 4.76 4.26 -6.19
CA ARG A 308 3.52 3.66 -5.65
C ARG A 308 3.55 3.51 -4.14
N PHE A 309 4.73 3.53 -3.53
CA PHE A 309 4.88 3.57 -2.08
C PHE A 309 6.13 4.33 -1.68
N VAL A 310 6.04 4.99 -0.53
CA VAL A 310 7.15 5.60 0.20
C VAL A 310 7.13 5.02 1.61
N THR A 311 8.28 4.61 2.13
CA THR A 311 8.40 4.13 3.51
C THR A 311 9.78 4.49 4.06
N SER A 312 9.81 5.01 5.28
CA SER A 312 11.04 5.18 6.05
C SER A 312 11.35 3.95 6.91
N GLN A 313 10.40 3.01 7.01
CA GLN A 313 10.57 1.76 7.72
C GLN A 313 10.88 0.62 6.75
N VAL A 314 11.98 -0.09 6.98
CA VAL A 314 12.39 -1.23 6.16
C VAL A 314 12.39 -2.48 7.03
N SER A 315 11.34 -3.29 6.89
CA SER A 315 11.25 -4.64 7.48
C SER A 315 10.78 -5.63 6.43
N LEU A 316 11.09 -6.92 6.60
CA LEU A 316 10.62 -7.97 5.68
C LEU A 316 9.08 -7.98 5.60
N GLY A 317 8.41 -7.89 6.74
CA GLY A 317 6.94 -7.87 6.80
C GLY A 317 6.33 -6.63 6.13
N ASN A 318 6.92 -5.45 6.37
CA ASN A 318 6.46 -4.22 5.73
C ASN A 318 6.63 -4.29 4.21
N ILE A 319 7.83 -4.62 3.72
CA ILE A 319 8.10 -4.70 2.28
C ILE A 319 7.25 -5.79 1.61
N GLU A 320 7.04 -6.95 2.24
CA GLU A 320 6.12 -7.97 1.73
C GLU A 320 4.67 -7.49 1.65
N SER A 321 4.19 -6.79 2.69
CA SER A 321 2.85 -6.22 2.71
C SER A 321 2.68 -5.18 1.61
N ILE A 322 3.67 -4.30 1.46
CA ILE A 322 3.67 -3.28 0.42
C ILE A 322 3.72 -3.93 -0.98
N LEU A 323 4.59 -4.92 -1.21
CA LEU A 323 4.67 -5.60 -2.51
C LEU A 323 3.40 -6.38 -2.83
N ARG A 324 2.74 -6.98 -1.84
CA ARG A 324 1.42 -7.60 -2.00
C ARG A 324 0.39 -6.54 -2.39
N LYS A 325 0.31 -5.42 -1.66
CA LYS A 325 -0.56 -4.28 -2.02
C LYS A 325 -0.23 -3.77 -3.42
N ALA A 326 1.04 -3.70 -3.79
CA ALA A 326 1.47 -3.25 -5.10
C ALA A 326 0.90 -4.13 -6.22
N ARG A 327 0.92 -5.46 -6.01
CA ARG A 327 0.33 -6.45 -6.93
C ARG A 327 -1.20 -6.45 -6.94
N THR A 328 -1.85 -6.06 -5.84
CA THR A 328 -3.32 -6.10 -5.68
C THR A 328 -4.01 -4.79 -6.07
N TYR A 329 -3.39 -3.62 -5.81
CA TYR A 329 -3.99 -2.29 -6.01
C TYR A 329 -3.54 -1.59 -7.29
N PHE A 330 -2.31 -1.83 -7.75
CA PHE A 330 -1.83 -1.26 -9.01
C PHE A 330 -1.93 -2.35 -10.06
N ARG A 331 -3.11 -2.44 -10.68
CA ARG A 331 -3.27 -3.25 -11.88
C ARG A 331 -2.28 -2.75 -12.92
N GLU A 332 -1.68 -3.68 -13.67
CA GLU A 332 -0.94 -3.35 -14.89
C GLU A 332 -1.90 -2.58 -15.82
N ASP A 333 -1.39 -1.54 -16.52
CA ASP A 333 -2.20 -0.74 -17.45
C ASP A 333 -2.98 -1.69 -18.40
N LEU A 334 -4.24 -1.36 -18.71
CA LEU A 334 -5.06 -2.20 -19.58
C LEU A 334 -4.34 -2.49 -20.90
N SER A 335 -4.50 -3.71 -21.42
CA SER A 335 -3.99 -3.99 -22.76
C SER A 335 -4.68 -3.07 -23.77
N GLU A 336 -4.02 -2.79 -24.89
CA GLU A 336 -4.62 -1.96 -25.93
C GLU A 336 -5.94 -2.56 -26.46
N GLU A 337 -6.05 -3.89 -26.46
CA GLU A 337 -7.28 -4.61 -26.83
C GLU A 337 -8.40 -4.39 -25.81
N GLU A 338 -8.09 -4.47 -24.51
CA GLU A 338 -9.07 -4.21 -23.44
C GLU A 338 -9.53 -2.75 -23.46
N LEU A 339 -8.59 -1.80 -23.61
CA LEU A 339 -8.90 -0.38 -23.69
C LEU A 339 -9.77 -0.06 -24.92
N PHE A 340 -9.53 -0.73 -26.05
CA PHE A 340 -10.29 -0.54 -27.29
C PHE A 340 -11.79 -0.82 -27.11
N GLU A 341 -12.16 -1.78 -26.26
CA GLU A 341 -13.57 -2.06 -25.95
C GLU A 341 -14.23 -0.90 -25.20
N TYR A 342 -13.49 -0.15 -24.39
CA TYR A 342 -14.00 1.06 -23.74
C TYR A 342 -14.06 2.26 -24.69
N LEU A 343 -13.13 2.37 -25.65
CA LEU A 343 -13.19 3.39 -26.71
C LEU A 343 -14.47 3.27 -27.55
N LYS A 344 -14.85 2.03 -27.92
CA LYS A 344 -16.13 1.77 -28.61
C LYS A 344 -17.35 2.14 -27.78
N LYS A 345 -17.30 1.93 -26.46
CA LYS A 345 -18.43 2.27 -25.57
C LYS A 345 -18.59 3.79 -25.41
N VAL A 346 -17.49 4.53 -25.36
CA VAL A 346 -17.54 5.99 -25.15
C VAL A 346 -17.85 6.76 -26.43
N ALA A 347 -17.53 6.22 -27.60
CA ALA A 347 -17.90 6.76 -28.90
C ALA A 347 -18.44 5.65 -29.83
N PRO A 348 -19.65 5.12 -29.60
CA PRO A 348 -20.25 4.07 -30.42
C PRO A 348 -20.49 4.49 -31.88
N GLU A 349 -20.56 5.79 -32.14
CA GLU A 349 -20.71 6.39 -33.47
C GLU A 349 -19.42 6.41 -34.31
N ALA A 350 -18.29 6.05 -33.70
CA ALA A 350 -16.99 6.05 -34.34
C ALA A 350 -16.90 4.99 -35.45
N LYS A 351 -16.44 5.40 -36.63
CA LYS A 351 -16.12 4.44 -37.71
C LYS A 351 -14.77 3.75 -37.45
N TRP A 352 -13.84 4.47 -36.85
CA TRP A 352 -12.47 4.04 -36.58
C TRP A 352 -11.89 4.92 -35.46
N PHE A 353 -10.81 4.42 -34.86
CA PHE A 353 -10.01 5.16 -33.88
C PHE A 353 -8.55 5.13 -34.30
N GLU A 354 -7.85 6.24 -34.13
CA GLU A 354 -6.42 6.35 -34.34
C GLU A 354 -5.77 6.91 -33.08
N ARG A 355 -4.73 6.25 -32.58
CA ARG A 355 -3.98 6.73 -31.42
C ARG A 355 -2.99 7.80 -31.85
N ILE A 356 -3.03 8.94 -31.17
CA ILE A 356 -2.11 10.07 -31.36
C ILE A 356 -1.29 10.25 -30.08
N ARG A 357 0.03 10.36 -30.21
CA ARG A 357 0.96 10.67 -29.11
C ARG A 357 1.71 11.97 -29.40
N PHE A 358 1.72 12.90 -28.47
CA PHE A 358 2.36 14.21 -28.62
C PHE A 358 2.64 14.85 -27.26
N GLY A 359 3.79 15.51 -27.08
CA GLY A 359 4.08 16.26 -25.85
C GLY A 359 3.93 15.50 -24.54
N GLY A 360 4.08 14.16 -24.54
CA GLY A 360 3.83 13.31 -23.36
C GLY A 360 2.36 12.92 -23.13
N HIS A 361 1.44 13.39 -23.97
CA HIS A 361 0.02 13.02 -23.96
C HIS A 361 -0.26 11.89 -24.95
N THR A 362 -1.27 11.07 -24.63
CA THR A 362 -1.87 10.11 -25.55
C THR A 362 -3.35 10.43 -25.69
N LEU A 363 -3.82 10.56 -26.93
CA LEU A 363 -5.23 10.70 -27.29
C LEU A 363 -5.60 9.65 -28.32
N TYR A 364 -6.90 9.43 -28.47
CA TYR A 364 -7.46 8.76 -29.62
C TYR A 364 -8.30 9.74 -30.40
N TYR A 365 -8.12 9.76 -31.71
CA TYR A 365 -8.94 10.51 -32.62
C TYR A 365 -9.92 9.58 -33.32
N GLY A 366 -11.13 10.07 -33.58
CA GLY A 366 -12.10 9.35 -34.38
C GLY A 366 -12.99 10.31 -35.16
N GLN A 367 -13.67 9.71 -36.14
CA GLN A 367 -14.64 10.41 -36.96
C GLN A 367 -15.94 9.59 -37.05
N THR A 368 -17.07 10.28 -36.97
CA THR A 368 -18.40 9.69 -37.13
C THR A 368 -18.70 9.41 -38.61
N GLN A 369 -19.76 8.66 -38.90
CA GLN A 369 -20.22 8.46 -40.28
C GLN A 369 -20.63 9.76 -40.98
N SER A 370 -21.06 10.78 -40.22
CA SER A 370 -21.42 12.10 -40.75
C SER A 370 -20.20 13.01 -40.95
N GLY A 371 -18.99 12.54 -40.65
CA GLY A 371 -17.75 13.30 -40.79
C GLY A 371 -17.41 14.17 -39.57
N GLU A 372 -18.17 14.08 -38.48
CA GLU A 372 -17.90 14.83 -37.26
C GLU A 372 -16.68 14.25 -36.53
N LYS A 373 -15.82 15.13 -36.03
CA LYS A 373 -14.54 14.77 -35.42
C LYS A 373 -14.63 14.84 -33.90
N PHE A 374 -13.94 13.94 -33.24
CA PHE A 374 -13.86 13.93 -31.78
C PHE A 374 -12.55 13.31 -31.32
N PHE A 375 -12.22 13.56 -30.06
CA PHE A 375 -11.10 12.97 -29.38
C PHE A 375 -11.60 12.13 -28.20
N ILE A 376 -10.84 11.11 -27.83
CA ILE A 376 -11.04 10.33 -26.61
C ILE A 376 -9.75 10.37 -25.81
N ARG A 377 -9.90 10.50 -24.50
CA ARG A 377 -8.81 10.43 -23.55
C ARG A 377 -9.11 9.40 -22.48
N GLU A 378 -8.12 8.58 -22.18
CA GLU A 378 -8.08 7.75 -20.98
C GLU A 378 -7.54 8.56 -19.81
N VAL A 379 -8.21 8.44 -18.67
CA VAL A 379 -7.80 9.05 -17.41
C VAL A 379 -7.74 7.97 -16.35
N PHE A 380 -6.56 7.88 -15.72
CA PHE A 380 -6.34 7.08 -14.55
C PHE A 380 -5.84 7.98 -13.42
N LYS A 381 -6.57 8.04 -12.31
CA LYS A 381 -6.19 8.74 -11.09
C LYS A 381 -6.29 7.77 -9.92
N ASP A 382 -5.16 7.53 -9.27
CA ASP A 382 -5.12 6.76 -8.04
C ASP A 382 -5.83 7.54 -6.93
N ILE A 383 -6.80 6.92 -6.23
CA ILE A 383 -7.35 7.51 -5.01
C ILE A 383 -6.66 6.87 -3.82
N LEU A 384 -5.88 7.65 -3.08
CA LEU A 384 -5.30 7.21 -1.80
C LEU A 384 -6.29 7.48 -0.66
N CYS A 385 -7.40 6.76 -0.71
CA CYS A 385 -8.42 6.64 0.33
C CYS A 385 -8.81 5.16 0.39
N ASP A 386 -8.77 4.55 1.58
CA ASP A 386 -8.92 3.10 1.76
C ASP A 386 -10.37 2.59 1.79
N VAL A 387 -11.33 3.46 1.48
CA VAL A 387 -12.71 3.11 1.11
C VAL A 387 -13.11 3.61 -0.29
N CYS A 388 -12.17 4.21 -1.02
CA CYS A 388 -12.42 4.78 -2.33
C CYS A 388 -11.76 3.91 -3.41
N THR A 389 -12.45 3.71 -4.52
CA THR A 389 -11.89 3.01 -5.69
C THR A 389 -10.99 3.94 -6.49
N ASN A 390 -10.00 3.39 -7.20
CA ASN A 390 -9.28 4.17 -8.21
C ASN A 390 -10.27 4.74 -9.23
N ILE A 391 -9.90 5.89 -9.81
CA ILE A 391 -10.67 6.49 -10.89
C ILE A 391 -10.01 6.08 -12.19
N HIS A 392 -10.66 5.18 -12.92
CA HIS A 392 -10.25 4.80 -14.27
C HIS A 392 -11.42 4.96 -15.22
N TYR A 393 -11.30 5.86 -16.19
CA TYR A 393 -12.35 6.11 -17.17
C TYR A 393 -11.78 6.60 -18.49
N VAL A 394 -12.58 6.47 -19.54
CA VAL A 394 -12.36 7.13 -20.83
C VAL A 394 -13.47 8.14 -21.07
N TYR A 395 -13.14 9.26 -21.71
CA TYR A 395 -14.14 10.24 -22.11
C TYR A 395 -13.89 10.79 -23.51
N SER A 396 -14.97 11.06 -24.23
CA SER A 396 -14.95 11.68 -25.55
C SER A 396 -15.27 13.17 -25.46
N PHE A 397 -14.64 13.96 -26.32
CA PHE A 397 -14.84 15.41 -26.41
C PHE A 397 -14.65 15.92 -27.83
N ASP A 398 -15.28 17.04 -28.16
CA ASP A 398 -15.15 17.67 -29.48
C ASP A 398 -13.88 18.54 -29.58
N PRO A 399 -13.51 19.04 -30.78
CA PRO A 399 -12.34 19.90 -30.95
C PRO A 399 -12.39 21.24 -30.19
N SER A 400 -13.55 21.63 -29.65
CA SER A 400 -13.69 22.81 -28.77
C SER A 400 -13.39 22.49 -27.31
N GLY A 401 -13.25 21.20 -26.94
CA GLY A 401 -13.02 20.73 -25.57
C GLY A 401 -14.29 20.39 -24.82
N LYS A 402 -15.45 20.39 -25.49
CA LYS A 402 -16.72 20.02 -24.87
C LYS A 402 -16.82 18.50 -24.77
N VAL A 403 -16.95 18.01 -23.54
CA VAL A 403 -17.14 16.58 -23.25
C VAL A 403 -18.50 16.12 -23.79
N LYS A 404 -18.50 14.98 -24.50
CA LYS A 404 -19.69 14.35 -25.08
C LYS A 404 -20.16 13.16 -24.27
N ASN A 405 -19.26 12.27 -23.91
CA ASN A 405 -19.57 11.04 -23.19
C ASN A 405 -18.41 10.62 -22.31
N ILE A 406 -18.70 9.86 -21.26
CA ILE A 406 -17.71 9.36 -20.31
C ILE A 406 -18.11 7.92 -19.95
N VAL A 407 -17.16 6.99 -20.00
CA VAL A 407 -17.35 5.59 -19.62
C VAL A 407 -16.34 5.23 -18.56
N MET A 408 -16.85 4.82 -17.40
CA MET A 408 -16.03 4.26 -16.34
C MET A 408 -15.48 2.89 -16.77
N ILE A 409 -14.17 2.74 -16.64
CA ILE A 409 -13.48 1.46 -16.81
C ILE A 409 -13.58 0.67 -15.50
N GLU A 410 -13.35 1.34 -14.38
CA GLU A 410 -13.55 0.80 -13.05
C GLU A 410 -14.82 1.39 -12.43
N ASN A 411 -15.67 0.52 -11.89
CA ASN A 411 -16.87 0.96 -11.19
C ASN A 411 -16.47 1.72 -9.92
N ILE A 412 -17.25 2.74 -9.59
CA ILE A 412 -17.03 3.54 -8.39
C ILE A 412 -17.83 2.91 -7.26
N ASP A 413 -17.13 2.46 -6.22
CA ASP A 413 -17.79 2.04 -4.98
C ASP A 413 -17.84 3.20 -3.99
N LEU A 414 -19.05 3.52 -3.51
CA LEU A 414 -19.25 4.42 -2.39
C LEU A 414 -19.63 3.60 -1.17
N TYR A 415 -18.68 3.43 -0.24
CA TYR A 415 -18.90 2.67 0.99
C TYR A 415 -19.32 1.20 0.75
N GLY A 416 -18.77 0.57 -0.28
CA GLY A 416 -19.08 -0.82 -0.65
C GLY A 416 -20.40 -1.00 -1.41
N MET A 417 -21.04 0.10 -1.83
CA MET A 417 -22.13 0.06 -2.79
C MET A 417 -21.64 0.51 -4.17
N PRO A 418 -21.73 -0.36 -5.19
CA PRO A 418 -21.35 0.01 -6.56
C PRO A 418 -22.31 1.06 -7.09
N VAL A 419 -21.75 2.12 -7.65
CA VAL A 419 -22.47 3.19 -8.32
C VAL A 419 -22.24 3.05 -9.82
N GLU A 420 -23.32 3.04 -10.59
CA GLU A 420 -23.19 3.11 -12.05
C GLU A 420 -22.53 4.42 -12.46
N GLY A 421 -21.47 4.31 -13.27
CA GLY A 421 -20.67 5.46 -13.68
C GLY A 421 -21.49 6.60 -14.30
N LYS A 422 -22.50 6.26 -15.12
CA LYS A 422 -23.34 7.25 -15.79
C LYS A 422 -24.14 8.10 -14.80
N ASP A 423 -24.82 7.47 -13.85
CA ASP A 423 -25.59 8.15 -12.80
C ASP A 423 -24.69 9.04 -11.93
N PHE A 424 -23.48 8.58 -11.65
CA PHE A 424 -22.50 9.34 -10.89
C PHE A 424 -22.05 10.60 -11.63
N LEU A 425 -21.78 10.47 -12.93
CA LEU A 425 -21.30 11.56 -13.77
C LEU A 425 -22.39 12.60 -14.05
N ASP A 426 -23.62 12.18 -14.30
CA ASP A 426 -24.76 13.10 -14.46
C ASP A 426 -24.96 13.94 -13.18
N ARG A 427 -24.77 13.33 -12.01
CA ARG A 427 -24.77 14.05 -10.72
C ARG A 427 -23.60 15.03 -10.61
N ILE A 428 -22.38 14.63 -10.97
CA ILE A 428 -21.20 15.51 -10.95
C ILE A 428 -21.38 16.70 -11.88
N VAL A 429 -21.87 16.47 -13.10
CA VAL A 429 -22.07 17.52 -14.10
C VAL A 429 -23.14 18.50 -13.60
N ALA A 430 -24.27 18.02 -13.08
CA ALA A 430 -25.30 18.85 -12.46
C ALA A 430 -24.77 19.64 -11.25
N ALA A 431 -23.84 19.05 -10.51
CA ALA A 431 -23.14 19.61 -9.36
C ALA A 431 -22.03 20.62 -9.72
N SER A 432 -21.62 20.70 -10.98
CA SER A 432 -20.53 21.54 -11.45
C SER A 432 -21.00 22.84 -12.13
N ASN A 433 -20.12 23.84 -12.22
CA ASN A 433 -20.31 24.98 -13.12
C ASN A 433 -20.03 24.54 -14.58
N PRO A 434 -20.90 24.84 -15.57
CA PRO A 434 -20.68 24.47 -16.96
C PRO A 434 -19.49 25.16 -17.65
N GLN A 435 -18.92 26.22 -17.06
CA GLN A 435 -17.73 26.87 -17.60
C GLN A 435 -16.45 26.15 -17.16
N GLN A 436 -15.55 25.86 -18.12
CA GLN A 436 -14.25 25.25 -17.82
C GLN A 436 -13.26 26.27 -17.22
N PRO A 437 -12.42 25.88 -16.25
CA PRO A 437 -12.40 24.56 -15.60
C PRO A 437 -13.65 24.33 -14.73
N LEU A 438 -14.20 23.12 -14.83
CA LEU A 438 -15.36 22.69 -14.07
C LEU A 438 -15.02 22.73 -12.58
N HIS A 439 -15.78 23.51 -11.83
CA HIS A 439 -15.67 23.57 -10.38
C HIS A 439 -16.96 23.05 -9.73
N LEU A 440 -16.82 22.29 -8.65
CA LEU A 440 -17.97 21.93 -7.81
C LEU A 440 -18.57 23.20 -7.21
N LYS A 441 -19.91 23.30 -7.23
CA LYS A 441 -20.62 24.40 -6.59
C LYS A 441 -20.34 24.39 -5.09
N LYS A 442 -20.07 25.57 -4.51
CA LYS A 442 -19.71 25.74 -3.08
C LYS A 442 -20.74 25.18 -2.10
N GLU A 443 -21.99 25.06 -2.52
CA GLU A 443 -23.13 24.60 -1.72
C GLU A 443 -23.24 23.07 -1.63
N ILE A 444 -22.39 22.35 -2.37
CA ILE A 444 -22.39 20.90 -2.40
C ILE A 444 -21.48 20.42 -1.29
N ASP A 445 -22.11 20.13 -0.16
CA ASP A 445 -21.47 19.64 1.05
C ASP A 445 -20.76 18.31 0.80
N GLY A 446 -19.59 18.15 1.41
CA GLY A 446 -18.75 16.95 1.35
C GLY A 446 -19.32 15.75 2.12
N ILE A 447 -20.65 15.64 2.19
CA ILE A 447 -21.42 14.69 3.02
C ILE A 447 -21.54 13.29 2.38
N THR A 448 -21.14 13.12 1.13
CA THR A 448 -20.93 11.77 0.59
C THR A 448 -19.45 11.59 0.29
N GLY A 449 -18.87 10.47 0.70
CA GLY A 449 -17.46 10.11 0.48
C GLY A 449 -16.99 10.18 -0.99
N ALA A 450 -17.90 10.43 -1.92
CA ALA A 450 -17.68 10.73 -3.33
C ALA A 450 -16.96 12.06 -3.63
N THR A 451 -16.68 12.91 -2.65
CA THR A 451 -16.14 14.26 -2.92
C THR A 451 -14.74 14.21 -3.53
N GLN A 452 -13.88 13.29 -3.08
CA GLN A 452 -12.54 13.12 -3.67
C GLN A 452 -12.62 12.47 -5.06
N SER A 453 -13.42 11.43 -5.24
CA SER A 453 -13.67 10.80 -6.55
C SER A 453 -14.20 11.82 -7.56
N SER A 454 -15.19 12.62 -7.18
CA SER A 454 -15.77 13.68 -8.02
C SER A 454 -14.73 14.75 -8.36
N LYS A 455 -13.93 15.17 -7.38
CA LYS A 455 -12.84 16.13 -7.59
C LYS A 455 -11.81 15.60 -8.59
N LEU A 456 -11.35 14.35 -8.42
CA LEU A 456 -10.34 13.73 -9.29
C LEU A 456 -10.86 13.48 -10.71
N ILE A 457 -12.13 13.12 -10.86
CA ILE A 457 -12.78 13.06 -12.17
C ILE A 457 -12.80 14.44 -12.83
N LEU A 458 -13.25 15.49 -12.12
CA LEU A 458 -13.29 16.85 -12.67
C LEU A 458 -11.89 17.38 -12.97
N GLU A 459 -10.88 17.10 -12.13
CA GLU A 459 -9.48 17.42 -12.41
C GLU A 459 -8.99 16.77 -13.70
N GLY A 460 -9.28 15.48 -13.89
CA GLY A 460 -8.95 14.78 -15.13
C GLY A 460 -9.63 15.38 -16.36
N ILE A 461 -10.90 15.78 -16.25
CA ILE A 461 -11.61 16.47 -17.34
C ILE A 461 -11.04 17.87 -17.58
N ASN A 462 -10.66 18.59 -16.54
CA ASN A 462 -10.13 19.96 -16.60
C ASN A 462 -8.73 20.07 -17.21
N GLU A 463 -8.04 18.95 -17.43
CA GLU A 463 -6.79 18.90 -18.20
C GLU A 463 -7.05 19.01 -19.73
N THR A 464 -8.30 18.89 -20.19
CA THR A 464 -8.67 18.93 -21.62
C THR A 464 -8.19 20.18 -22.36
N PRO A 465 -8.33 21.42 -21.81
CA PRO A 465 -7.86 22.63 -22.48
C PRO A 465 -6.34 22.63 -22.72
N GLU A 466 -5.56 22.19 -21.73
CA GLU A 466 -4.10 22.10 -21.83
C GLU A 466 -3.69 21.09 -22.91
N VAL A 467 -4.34 19.92 -22.93
CA VAL A 467 -4.11 18.89 -23.93
C VAL A 467 -4.45 19.39 -25.34
N LEU A 468 -5.55 20.12 -25.51
CA LEU A 468 -5.90 20.74 -26.79
C LEU A 468 -4.92 21.83 -27.21
N GLU A 469 -4.40 22.62 -26.27
CA GLU A 469 -3.36 23.61 -26.57
C GLU A 469 -2.05 22.93 -27.01
N ALA A 470 -1.64 21.87 -26.31
CA ALA A 470 -0.51 21.05 -26.68
C ALA A 470 -0.71 20.42 -28.06
N LEU A 471 -1.91 19.92 -28.38
CA LEU A 471 -2.24 19.37 -29.69
C LEU A 471 -2.13 20.42 -30.80
N LYS A 472 -2.62 21.65 -30.56
CA LYS A 472 -2.49 22.78 -31.51
C LYS A 472 -1.05 23.18 -31.78
N LYS A 473 -0.15 23.06 -30.79
CA LYS A 473 1.28 23.31 -30.98
C LYS A 473 1.96 22.25 -31.87
N HIS A 474 1.32 21.09 -32.03
CA HIS A 474 1.77 19.99 -32.89
C HIS A 474 0.87 19.84 -34.12
N GLN A 475 0.49 20.96 -34.73
CA GLN A 475 -0.43 21.04 -35.88
C GLN A 475 -0.05 20.15 -37.08
N ASP A 476 1.22 19.79 -37.25
CA ASP A 476 1.70 18.93 -38.33
C ASP A 476 1.24 17.48 -38.18
N LEU A 477 1.13 16.97 -36.93
CA LEU A 477 0.54 15.66 -36.62
C LEU A 477 -0.97 15.65 -36.89
N VAL A 478 -1.59 16.81 -36.80
CA VAL A 478 -3.04 17.01 -36.88
C VAL A 478 -3.49 17.31 -38.31
N LYS A 479 -2.63 17.90 -39.16
CA LYS A 479 -2.94 18.26 -40.56
C LYS A 479 -3.24 17.06 -41.47
N ASN A 480 -2.68 15.89 -41.19
CA ASN A 480 -3.00 14.66 -41.93
C ASN A 480 -4.29 13.97 -41.42
N ILE A 481 -4.81 14.41 -40.27
CA ILE A 481 -5.94 13.81 -39.56
C ILE A 481 -7.19 14.70 -39.66
N LEU A 482 -7.01 16.04 -39.74
CA LEU A 482 -8.06 17.05 -39.83
C LEU A 482 -8.31 17.61 -41.25
N ASN A 483 -7.44 17.37 -42.24
CA ASN A 483 -7.79 17.61 -43.65
C ASN A 483 -8.28 16.30 -44.27
#